data_AF-A0A2V9LSK0-F1
#
_entry.id   AF-A0A2V9LSK0-F1
#
_cell.length_a   1.000
_cell.length_b   1.000
_cell.length_c   1.000
_cell.angle_alpha   90.00
_cell.angle_beta   90.00
_cell.angle_gamma   90.00
#
_symmetry.space_group_name_H-M   'P 1'
#
loop_
_entity.id
_entity.type
_entity.pdbx_description
1 polymer ?
#
loop_
_entity_poly.entity_id
_entity_poly.type
_entity_poly.pdbx_seq_one_letter_code
_entity_poly.pdbx_strand_id
1 'polypeptide(L)'
;MPFILASGNGIRDHPDSANVAMEDSSNGLLFLVGRQADASSARRFGMTNPRDFGHRPGMRLTFGALARIEYPGTKASLFRNETQFVNWLRARAGPGPVAVRVGIGDDAAVVRPRRGFELILKADISLEGVHFDASIHPALSVGHRALARPLSDIAAMGGTPRFALVSLALARSRLLTGRWLEDFFRGLAHLARRYRVGIIGGDTAISSSPSAGGFADVVLLGEIRSGAALLRSGARPGDVIFVSGRLGMSRLGLEALRWRRAGRPRRAGQERTLPPPLGSLLGALPSTPLRDSKRSRTVSEVEGQAGRWTAAELARACRAHLYPEPRIALGRFLSERRLASAAIDVSDGLSTDLGHLAEASSVGARIWASLLPSPQTAAGNRRKERVGGRQPESAVSHRGLAQTLENLRHPAGSLDLALDGGEDYELLFTVPARLAGRIPSAYRGVPLHRIGEIRPATAGLTLVRADGFEVPLEPGGFDHFSNPPIDRRA
;
A
#
# COMPACT_ATOMS: atom_id res chain seq x y z
N MET A 1 -1.24 -54.38 16.87
CA MET A 1 -1.16 -55.82 16.55
C MET A 1 -1.81 -56.02 15.18
N PRO A 2 -1.16 -56.71 14.24
CA PRO A 2 -0.32 -56.04 13.24
C PRO A 2 -0.59 -56.51 11.80
N PHE A 3 0.01 -55.81 10.82
CA PHE A 3 0.67 -56.48 9.71
C PHE A 3 2.01 -55.79 9.39
N ILE A 4 3.03 -56.65 9.34
CA ILE A 4 4.44 -56.41 9.04
C ILE A 4 4.64 -56.78 7.57
N LEU A 5 5.50 -56.06 6.84
CA LEU A 5 6.41 -56.66 5.88
C LEU A 5 7.65 -55.76 5.72
N ALA A 6 8.79 -56.32 6.06
CA ALA A 6 10.12 -55.76 5.88
C ALA A 6 10.88 -56.63 4.87
N SER A 7 11.67 -55.99 4.01
CA SER A 7 12.92 -56.48 3.41
C SER A 7 13.64 -55.24 2.83
N GLY A 8 14.94 -54.99 2.92
CA GLY A 8 16.08 -55.75 3.43
C GLY A 8 17.25 -55.63 2.43
N ASN A 9 18.30 -54.88 2.80
CA ASN A 9 19.69 -54.86 2.27
C ASN A 9 19.95 -54.32 0.83
N GLY A 10 21.03 -53.62 0.47
CA GLY A 10 22.25 -53.16 1.16
C GLY A 10 23.32 -52.65 0.14
N ILE A 11 24.26 -51.81 0.63
CA ILE A 11 25.71 -51.73 0.30
C ILE A 11 26.23 -51.13 -1.05
N ARG A 12 26.92 -49.96 -0.91
CA ARG A 12 28.22 -49.45 -1.50
C ARG A 12 28.48 -49.26 -3.02
N ASP A 13 28.91 -48.05 -3.42
CA ASP A 13 30.30 -47.64 -3.82
C ASP A 13 30.35 -46.40 -4.78
N HIS A 14 31.35 -45.53 -4.59
CA HIS A 14 31.87 -44.44 -5.48
C HIS A 14 33.11 -44.98 -6.25
N PRO A 15 33.81 -44.32 -7.24
CA PRO A 15 34.03 -42.87 -7.57
C PRO A 15 33.94 -42.56 -9.12
N ASP A 16 34.15 -41.38 -9.72
CA ASP A 16 35.43 -40.65 -10.00
C ASP A 16 35.22 -39.32 -10.79
N SER A 17 36.27 -38.49 -10.80
CA SER A 17 36.41 -37.07 -11.19
C SER A 17 36.78 -36.72 -12.65
N ALA A 18 36.55 -35.47 -13.10
CA ALA A 18 37.41 -34.75 -14.07
C ALA A 18 37.24 -33.20 -14.03
N ASN A 19 38.37 -32.49 -14.22
CA ASN A 19 38.62 -31.04 -14.10
C ASN A 19 38.35 -30.22 -15.38
N VAL A 20 38.01 -28.91 -15.26
CA VAL A 20 38.49 -27.81 -16.14
C VAL A 20 38.54 -26.50 -15.33
N ALA A 21 39.62 -25.72 -15.51
CA ALA A 21 39.87 -24.40 -14.92
C ALA A 21 39.62 -23.27 -15.93
N MET A 22 39.14 -22.10 -15.48
CA MET A 22 39.33 -20.79 -16.14
C MET A 22 39.27 -19.65 -15.10
N GLU A 23 40.29 -18.78 -15.13
CA GLU A 23 40.44 -17.51 -14.42
C GLU A 23 39.49 -16.43 -14.96
N ASP A 24 38.97 -15.54 -14.09
CA ASP A 24 39.46 -14.16 -13.93
C ASP A 24 38.46 -13.29 -13.11
N SER A 25 39.08 -12.41 -12.30
CA SER A 25 38.66 -11.25 -11.50
C SER A 25 37.23 -10.70 -11.64
N SER A 26 36.50 -10.34 -10.58
CA SER A 26 36.87 -9.33 -9.58
C SER A 26 35.80 -9.28 -8.45
N ASN A 27 36.26 -9.03 -7.22
CA ASN A 27 35.53 -9.16 -5.96
C ASN A 27 34.67 -7.94 -5.59
N GLY A 28 33.59 -8.19 -4.83
CA GLY A 28 32.89 -7.18 -4.02
C GLY A 28 32.13 -7.82 -2.85
N LEU A 29 32.77 -7.86 -1.67
CA LEU A 29 32.30 -8.48 -0.41
C LEU A 29 31.50 -7.48 0.43
N LEU A 30 30.43 -7.90 1.15
CA LEU A 30 29.79 -7.09 2.20
C LEU A 30 29.55 -7.92 3.48
N PHE A 31 29.97 -7.36 4.62
CA PHE A 31 29.97 -7.94 5.97
C PHE A 31 28.58 -7.93 6.65
N LEU A 32 28.29 -8.97 7.44
CA LEU A 32 27.20 -9.00 8.42
C LEU A 32 27.79 -8.83 9.84
N VAL A 33 27.43 -7.74 10.51
CA VAL A 33 27.63 -7.54 11.95
C VAL A 33 26.53 -8.31 12.69
N GLY A 34 26.92 -9.41 13.34
CA GLY A 34 26.01 -10.21 14.17
C GLY A 34 25.81 -9.57 15.55
N ARG A 35 24.55 -9.45 15.98
CA ARG A 35 24.19 -9.29 17.40
C ARG A 35 23.68 -10.64 17.92
N GLN A 36 24.34 -11.10 18.98
CA GLN A 36 24.15 -12.29 19.81
C GLN A 36 22.86 -13.10 19.62
N ALA A 37 23.03 -14.37 19.26
CA ALA A 37 22.00 -15.40 19.41
C ALA A 37 22.04 -16.00 20.83
N ASP A 38 20.85 -16.10 21.41
CA ASP A 38 20.53 -16.69 22.71
C ASP A 38 20.75 -18.23 22.72
N ALA A 39 21.11 -18.75 23.89
CA ALA A 39 21.66 -20.09 24.14
C ALA A 39 20.64 -21.24 24.10
N SER A 40 19.54 -21.09 23.35
CA SER A 40 18.48 -22.11 23.23
C SER A 40 18.54 -22.95 21.93
N SER A 41 19.52 -22.69 21.05
CA SER A 41 19.65 -23.36 19.73
C SER A 41 20.65 -24.53 19.68
N ALA A 42 21.37 -24.83 20.77
CA ALA A 42 22.53 -25.75 20.77
C ALA A 42 22.19 -27.24 21.03
N ARG A 43 21.03 -27.73 20.57
CA ARG A 43 20.66 -29.16 20.70
C ARG A 43 20.42 -29.90 19.39
N ARG A 44 20.74 -29.30 18.24
CA ARG A 44 20.59 -29.94 16.92
C ARG A 44 21.87 -30.55 16.33
N PHE A 45 23.00 -30.46 17.03
CA PHE A 45 24.30 -30.92 16.51
C PHE A 45 25.12 -31.78 17.49
N GLY A 46 24.49 -32.46 18.45
CA GLY A 46 25.12 -33.59 19.15
C GLY A 46 26.56 -33.40 19.65
N MET A 47 26.83 -32.34 20.43
CA MET A 47 28.13 -32.12 21.07
C MET A 47 27.95 -32.07 22.59
N THR A 48 28.59 -33.01 23.29
CA THR A 48 28.58 -33.12 24.74
C THR A 48 29.93 -32.64 25.30
N ASN A 49 29.86 -31.62 26.16
CA ASN A 49 30.88 -31.13 27.12
C ASN A 49 31.65 -29.83 26.78
N PRO A 50 31.51 -28.74 27.56
CA PRO A 50 32.10 -27.42 27.30
C PRO A 50 33.31 -27.09 28.20
N ARG A 51 34.44 -27.82 28.08
CA ARG A 51 35.66 -27.52 28.87
C ARG A 51 37.00 -27.38 28.14
N ASP A 52 37.04 -27.42 26.81
CA ASP A 52 38.29 -27.26 26.06
C ASP A 52 38.50 -25.86 25.46
N PHE A 53 38.24 -24.80 26.24
CA PHE A 53 38.71 -23.45 25.88
C PHE A 53 40.01 -23.14 26.62
N GLY A 54 41.12 -23.56 26.03
CA GLY A 54 42.48 -23.24 26.48
C GLY A 54 43.31 -22.62 25.34
N HIS A 55 43.85 -21.43 25.61
CA HIS A 55 44.74 -20.64 24.75
C HIS A 55 45.89 -21.44 24.09
N ARG A 56 46.03 -21.30 22.76
CA ARG A 56 47.31 -21.44 22.04
C ARG A 56 47.46 -20.30 21.02
N PRO A 57 48.56 -19.52 21.03
CA PRO A 57 48.82 -18.50 20.02
C PRO A 57 49.50 -19.15 18.81
N GLY A 58 49.00 -18.86 17.59
CA GLY A 58 49.72 -19.20 16.35
C GLY A 58 49.01 -20.03 15.28
N MET A 59 47.68 -20.06 15.21
CA MET A 59 46.97 -20.76 14.11
C MET A 59 46.18 -19.78 13.23
N ARG A 60 46.68 -19.52 12.01
CA ARG A 60 45.90 -18.90 10.93
C ARG A 60 44.82 -19.90 10.50
N LEU A 61 43.56 -19.57 10.74
CA LEU A 61 42.41 -20.31 10.19
C LEU A 61 42.21 -19.89 8.73
N THR A 62 42.70 -20.71 7.81
CA THR A 62 42.36 -20.62 6.39
C THR A 62 40.97 -21.22 6.19
N PHE A 63 39.95 -20.37 6.00
CA PHE A 63 38.61 -20.82 5.59
C PHE A 63 38.64 -21.18 4.10
N GLY A 64 38.71 -22.48 3.81
CA GLY A 64 38.59 -23.05 2.47
C GLY A 64 37.19 -23.60 2.19
N ALA A 65 36.78 -23.48 0.92
CA ALA A 65 35.59 -24.05 0.28
C ALA A 65 34.22 -23.38 0.55
N LEU A 66 34.05 -22.15 0.03
CA LEU A 66 32.76 -21.72 -0.51
C LEU A 66 32.52 -22.47 -1.82
N ALA A 67 31.52 -23.35 -1.86
CA ALA A 67 31.05 -23.95 -3.10
C ALA A 67 30.52 -22.82 -4.03
N ARG A 68 31.24 -22.57 -5.13
CA ARG A 68 30.75 -21.75 -6.24
C ARG A 68 29.62 -22.52 -6.91
N ILE A 69 28.40 -21.97 -6.90
CA ILE A 69 27.35 -22.40 -7.82
C ILE A 69 27.63 -21.68 -9.14
N GLU A 70 28.22 -22.38 -10.09
CA GLU A 70 28.22 -21.98 -11.49
C GLU A 70 26.78 -22.02 -12.03
N TYR A 71 26.38 -20.99 -12.77
CA TYR A 71 25.11 -20.98 -13.51
C TYR A 71 25.40 -21.21 -15.00
N PRO A 72 25.27 -22.45 -15.49
CA PRO A 72 25.20 -22.68 -16.92
C PRO A 72 23.90 -22.08 -17.47
N GLY A 73 23.95 -21.65 -18.73
CA GLY A 73 22.87 -20.94 -19.42
C GLY A 73 21.49 -21.60 -19.33
N THR A 74 20.46 -20.74 -19.49
CA THR A 74 19.00 -20.94 -19.35
C THR A 74 18.43 -20.66 -17.95
N LYS A 75 17.73 -19.52 -17.85
CA LYS A 75 17.07 -19.00 -16.64
C LYS A 75 15.99 -19.98 -16.15
N ALA A 76 16.30 -20.70 -15.06
CA ALA A 76 15.33 -21.56 -14.39
C ALA A 76 14.14 -20.74 -13.86
N SER A 77 12.92 -21.15 -14.22
CA SER A 77 11.67 -20.67 -13.62
C SER A 77 11.70 -20.91 -12.11
N LEU A 78 11.19 -19.97 -11.30
CA LEU A 78 11.11 -20.10 -9.84
C LEU A 78 10.30 -21.34 -9.40
N PHE A 79 9.37 -21.78 -10.24
CA PHE A 79 8.54 -22.96 -10.02
C PHE A 79 8.55 -23.85 -11.26
N ARG A 80 8.60 -25.17 -11.05
CA ARG A 80 8.56 -26.18 -12.13
C ARG A 80 7.13 -26.53 -12.55
N ASN A 81 6.16 -26.36 -11.65
CA ASN A 81 4.73 -26.60 -11.88
C ASN A 81 3.87 -25.76 -10.91
N GLU A 82 2.57 -25.74 -11.16
CA GLU A 82 1.57 -25.05 -10.33
C GLU A 82 1.56 -25.56 -8.88
N THR A 83 1.70 -26.88 -8.67
CA THR A 83 1.75 -27.47 -7.33
C THR A 83 2.87 -26.88 -6.46
N GLN A 84 4.04 -26.61 -7.03
CA GLN A 84 5.14 -25.95 -6.32
C GLN A 84 4.78 -24.51 -5.95
N PHE A 85 4.09 -23.78 -6.83
CA PHE A 85 3.62 -22.43 -6.55
C PHE A 85 2.54 -22.42 -5.44
N VAL A 86 1.54 -23.30 -5.53
CA VAL A 86 0.46 -23.43 -4.53
C VAL A 86 1.03 -23.78 -3.16
N ASN A 87 1.99 -24.72 -3.07
CA ASN A 87 2.64 -25.06 -1.81
C ASN A 87 3.48 -23.90 -1.25
N TRP A 88 4.16 -23.15 -2.12
CA TRP A 88 4.91 -21.95 -1.73
C TRP A 88 4.00 -20.84 -1.19
N LEU A 89 2.81 -20.68 -1.77
CA LEU A 89 1.77 -19.73 -1.32
C LEU A 89 1.13 -20.19 -0.01
N ARG A 90 0.76 -21.47 0.11
CA ARG A 90 0.20 -22.08 1.33
C ARG A 90 1.12 -21.88 2.54
N ALA A 91 2.43 -22.04 2.36
CA ALA A 91 3.42 -21.80 3.42
C ALA A 91 3.47 -20.33 3.90
N ARG A 92 3.04 -19.38 3.06
CA ARG A 92 3.07 -17.93 3.33
C ARG A 92 1.72 -17.37 3.78
N ALA A 93 0.61 -18.00 3.41
CA ALA A 93 -0.72 -17.64 3.89
C ALA A 93 -0.89 -17.90 5.40
N GLY A 94 -0.04 -18.75 5.99
CA GLY A 94 -0.12 -19.15 7.40
C GLY A 94 -1.28 -20.12 7.68
N PRO A 95 -1.42 -20.64 8.91
CA PRO A 95 -2.59 -21.42 9.27
C PRO A 95 -3.84 -20.57 9.09
N GLY A 96 -4.78 -21.04 8.26
CA GLY A 96 -6.01 -20.33 7.96
C GLY A 96 -6.83 -20.05 9.24
N PRO A 97 -7.64 -18.98 9.27
CA PRO A 97 -8.56 -18.75 10.38
C PRO A 97 -9.44 -19.97 10.63
N VAL A 98 -9.78 -20.27 11.89
CA VAL A 98 -10.65 -21.42 12.30
C VAL A 98 -11.97 -21.50 11.51
N ALA A 99 -12.43 -20.38 10.95
CA ALA A 99 -13.64 -20.28 10.13
C ALA A 99 -13.50 -20.81 8.68
N VAL A 100 -12.28 -21.16 8.24
CA VAL A 100 -11.99 -21.76 6.94
C VAL A 100 -12.02 -23.29 7.11
N ARG A 101 -13.02 -23.95 6.50
CA ARG A 101 -13.15 -25.41 6.52
C ARG A 101 -12.28 -26.07 5.45
N VAL A 102 -12.23 -25.43 4.28
CA VAL A 102 -11.40 -25.82 3.13
C VAL A 102 -10.76 -24.53 2.62
N GLY A 103 -9.44 -24.54 2.43
CA GLY A 103 -8.64 -23.38 2.01
C GLY A 103 -7.74 -23.72 0.82
N ILE A 104 -6.61 -23.01 0.70
CA ILE A 104 -5.68 -23.17 -0.43
C ILE A 104 -5.29 -24.64 -0.65
N GLY A 105 -5.38 -25.11 -1.89
CA GLY A 105 -4.97 -26.43 -2.38
C GLY A 105 -6.09 -27.47 -2.45
N ASP A 106 -7.32 -26.99 -2.52
CA ASP A 106 -8.52 -27.67 -3.05
C ASP A 106 -9.11 -26.75 -4.14
N ASP A 107 -10.13 -27.19 -4.87
CA ASP A 107 -10.70 -26.45 -6.02
C ASP A 107 -11.42 -25.16 -5.60
N ALA A 108 -11.96 -25.12 -4.38
CA ALA A 108 -12.63 -23.96 -3.83
C ALA A 108 -12.46 -23.85 -2.32
N ALA A 109 -12.47 -22.61 -1.82
CA ALA A 109 -12.50 -22.35 -0.40
C ALA A 109 -13.93 -22.48 0.16
N VAL A 110 -14.06 -23.14 1.31
CA VAL A 110 -15.33 -23.29 2.04
C VAL A 110 -15.23 -22.55 3.36
N VAL A 111 -16.00 -21.47 3.50
CA VAL A 111 -16.02 -20.62 4.70
C VAL A 111 -17.38 -20.64 5.38
N ARG A 112 -17.41 -20.53 6.70
CA ARG A 112 -18.65 -20.44 7.48
C ARG A 112 -18.86 -19.00 7.99
N PRO A 113 -19.92 -18.30 7.56
CA PRO A 113 -20.27 -17.00 8.11
C PRO A 113 -20.67 -17.08 9.59
N ARG A 114 -20.40 -16.01 10.34
CA ARG A 114 -20.89 -15.89 11.72
C ARG A 114 -22.41 -15.76 11.74
N ARG A 115 -23.06 -16.47 12.68
CA ARG A 115 -24.52 -16.34 12.90
C ARG A 115 -24.87 -14.89 13.26
N GLY A 116 -25.89 -14.32 12.60
CA GLY A 116 -26.34 -12.94 12.82
C GLY A 116 -25.48 -11.87 12.14
N PHE A 117 -24.63 -12.28 11.19
CA PHE A 117 -23.84 -11.41 10.35
C PHE A 117 -24.21 -11.61 8.87
N GLU A 118 -24.13 -10.53 8.11
CA GLU A 118 -24.17 -10.52 6.64
C GLU A 118 -22.74 -10.57 6.10
N LEU A 119 -22.58 -11.13 4.90
CA LEU A 119 -21.32 -11.08 4.16
C LEU A 119 -21.29 -9.82 3.30
N ILE A 120 -20.14 -9.16 3.30
CA ILE A 120 -19.80 -8.12 2.34
C ILE A 120 -18.83 -8.73 1.34
N LEU A 121 -19.10 -8.60 0.04
CA LEU A 121 -18.24 -9.10 -1.02
C LEU A 121 -17.79 -7.92 -1.90
N LYS A 122 -16.49 -7.79 -2.10
CA LYS A 122 -15.89 -6.77 -2.98
C LYS A 122 -14.85 -7.44 -3.85
N ALA A 123 -14.87 -7.16 -5.15
CA ALA A 123 -13.79 -7.49 -6.08
C ALA A 123 -13.13 -6.20 -6.55
N ASP A 124 -11.81 -6.18 -6.64
CA ASP A 124 -11.06 -5.00 -7.07
C ASP A 124 -9.82 -5.39 -7.87
N ILE A 125 -9.70 -4.80 -9.06
CA ILE A 125 -8.64 -5.10 -10.01
C ILE A 125 -7.56 -4.01 -10.00
N SER A 126 -6.31 -4.44 -9.95
CA SER A 126 -5.12 -3.61 -10.07
C SER A 126 -4.40 -3.93 -11.38
N LEU A 127 -4.53 -3.02 -12.35
CA LEU A 127 -3.92 -3.11 -13.67
C LEU A 127 -2.62 -2.28 -13.75
N GLU A 128 -1.56 -2.85 -14.32
CA GLU A 128 -0.35 -2.11 -14.65
C GLU A 128 -0.63 -1.09 -15.78
N GLY A 129 -0.06 0.12 -15.66
CA GLY A 129 -0.31 1.25 -16.55
C GLY A 129 -1.51 2.10 -16.14
N VAL A 130 -2.40 1.55 -15.32
CA VAL A 130 -3.59 2.25 -14.79
C VAL A 130 -3.41 2.54 -13.30
N HIS A 131 -3.35 1.49 -12.48
CA HIS A 131 -3.36 1.56 -11.02
C HIS A 131 -1.96 1.48 -10.40
N PHE A 132 -1.01 0.91 -11.14
CA PHE A 132 0.39 0.91 -10.77
C PHE A 132 1.27 0.92 -12.01
N ASP A 133 2.52 1.27 -11.81
CA ASP A 133 3.55 1.25 -12.84
C ASP A 133 4.78 0.60 -12.20
N ALA A 134 5.19 -0.58 -12.70
CA ALA A 134 6.32 -1.35 -12.18
C ALA A 134 7.65 -0.57 -12.19
N SER A 135 7.70 0.54 -12.92
CA SER A 135 8.86 1.41 -12.97
C SER A 135 9.02 2.38 -11.80
N ILE A 136 7.94 2.66 -11.07
CA ILE A 136 7.94 3.54 -9.89
C ILE A 136 7.39 2.83 -8.64
N HIS A 137 6.58 1.79 -8.81
CA HIS A 137 6.01 0.99 -7.74
C HIS A 137 6.86 -0.26 -7.49
N PRO A 138 7.51 -0.37 -6.31
CA PRO A 138 8.10 -1.63 -5.89
C PRO A 138 7.01 -2.71 -5.76
N ALA A 139 7.31 -3.96 -6.10
CA ALA A 139 6.35 -5.07 -6.02
C ALA A 139 5.69 -5.19 -4.64
N LEU A 140 6.45 -4.95 -3.56
CA LEU A 140 5.95 -4.89 -2.18
C LEU A 140 4.79 -3.89 -2.02
N SER A 141 4.90 -2.71 -2.64
CA SER A 141 3.85 -1.69 -2.64
C SER A 141 2.67 -2.11 -3.51
N VAL A 142 2.91 -2.74 -4.67
CA VAL A 142 1.83 -3.25 -5.54
C VAL A 142 0.97 -4.28 -4.78
N GLY A 143 1.59 -5.24 -4.10
CA GLY A 143 0.86 -6.22 -3.30
C GLY A 143 0.12 -5.62 -2.10
N HIS A 144 0.71 -4.62 -1.44
CA HIS A 144 0.01 -3.86 -0.39
C HIS A 144 -1.23 -3.14 -0.96
N ARG A 145 -1.06 -2.39 -2.06
CA ARG A 145 -2.13 -1.60 -2.69
C ARG A 145 -3.27 -2.48 -3.19
N ALA A 146 -2.96 -3.62 -3.80
CA ALA A 146 -3.95 -4.58 -4.29
C ALA A 146 -4.94 -5.03 -3.20
N LEU A 147 -4.48 -5.20 -1.96
CA LEU A 147 -5.35 -5.55 -0.82
C LEU A 147 -5.93 -4.31 -0.11
N ALA A 148 -5.19 -3.19 -0.07
CA ALA A 148 -5.64 -1.96 0.59
C ALA A 148 -6.91 -1.38 -0.06
N ARG A 149 -7.03 -1.50 -1.38
CA ARG A 149 -8.19 -1.06 -2.18
C ARG A 149 -9.50 -1.68 -1.68
N PRO A 150 -9.73 -3.02 -1.79
CA PRO A 150 -10.97 -3.61 -1.33
C PRO A 150 -11.14 -3.54 0.19
N LEU A 151 -10.05 -3.44 0.97
CA LEU A 151 -10.16 -3.16 2.41
C LEU A 151 -10.79 -1.79 2.69
N SER A 152 -10.53 -0.79 1.85
CA SER A 152 -11.14 0.53 1.94
C SER A 152 -12.65 0.46 1.74
N ASP A 153 -13.13 -0.31 0.77
CA ASP A 153 -14.56 -0.55 0.57
C ASP A 153 -15.22 -1.24 1.78
N ILE A 154 -14.56 -2.26 2.34
CA ILE A 154 -15.05 -2.92 3.57
C ILE A 154 -15.11 -1.91 4.73
N ALA A 155 -14.15 -0.98 4.82
CA ALA A 155 -14.19 0.10 5.80
C ALA A 155 -15.39 1.02 5.56
N ALA A 156 -15.66 1.39 4.30
CA ALA A 156 -16.79 2.25 3.92
C ALA A 156 -18.14 1.65 4.32
N MET A 157 -18.26 0.32 4.25
CA MET A 157 -19.45 -0.39 4.72
C MET A 157 -19.50 -0.62 6.24
N GLY A 158 -18.46 -0.24 6.97
CA GLY A 158 -18.32 -0.48 8.42
C GLY A 158 -18.00 -1.93 8.79
N GLY A 159 -17.60 -2.74 7.81
CA GLY A 159 -17.39 -4.18 7.95
C GLY A 159 -16.08 -4.56 8.64
N THR A 160 -16.00 -5.84 8.99
CA THR A 160 -14.75 -6.48 9.42
C THR A 160 -14.25 -7.41 8.31
N PRO A 161 -13.08 -7.18 7.73
CA PRO A 161 -12.54 -8.03 6.68
C PRO A 161 -12.14 -9.40 7.26
N ARG A 162 -12.34 -10.47 6.50
CA ARG A 162 -12.15 -11.85 6.96
C ARG A 162 -11.27 -12.67 6.04
N PHE A 163 -11.59 -12.68 4.75
CA PHE A 163 -10.94 -13.58 3.79
C PHE A 163 -10.68 -12.88 2.46
N ALA A 164 -9.62 -13.28 1.77
CA ALA A 164 -9.31 -12.82 0.44
C ALA A 164 -9.02 -13.99 -0.52
N LEU A 165 -9.50 -13.86 -1.76
CA LEU A 165 -9.00 -14.60 -2.92
C LEU A 165 -8.12 -13.66 -3.73
N VAL A 166 -6.97 -14.14 -4.20
CA VAL A 166 -5.99 -13.32 -4.93
C VAL A 166 -5.66 -13.96 -6.26
N SER A 167 -6.11 -13.35 -7.34
CA SER A 167 -5.80 -13.77 -8.71
C SER A 167 -4.70 -12.89 -9.29
N LEU A 168 -3.66 -13.47 -9.88
CA LEU A 168 -2.51 -12.72 -10.37
C LEU A 168 -2.07 -13.22 -11.75
N ALA A 169 -2.09 -12.34 -12.74
CA ALA A 169 -1.49 -12.61 -14.05
C ALA A 169 -0.27 -11.73 -14.31
N LEU A 170 0.83 -12.33 -14.74
CA LEU A 170 2.08 -11.62 -15.00
C LEU A 170 2.74 -12.09 -16.29
N ALA A 171 3.42 -11.17 -16.98
CA ALA A 171 4.30 -11.50 -18.09
C ALA A 171 5.46 -12.41 -17.61
N ARG A 172 5.80 -13.42 -18.43
CA ARG A 172 6.87 -14.39 -18.15
C ARG A 172 8.19 -13.71 -17.76
N SER A 173 8.53 -12.58 -18.39
CA SER A 173 9.76 -11.82 -18.11
C SER A 173 9.89 -11.36 -16.66
N ARG A 174 8.79 -11.03 -15.97
CA ARG A 174 8.80 -10.63 -14.55
C ARG A 174 8.94 -11.83 -13.62
N LEU A 175 8.28 -12.93 -13.94
CA LEU A 175 8.34 -14.18 -13.17
C LEU A 175 9.72 -14.83 -13.19
N LEU A 176 10.49 -14.66 -14.27
CA LEU A 176 11.88 -15.13 -14.38
C LEU A 176 12.83 -14.52 -13.34
N THR A 177 12.41 -13.48 -12.60
CA THR A 177 13.21 -12.94 -11.48
C THR A 177 12.88 -13.57 -10.13
N GLY A 178 11.69 -14.17 -9.97
CA GLY A 178 11.15 -14.75 -8.73
C GLY A 178 10.90 -13.78 -7.58
N ARG A 179 11.86 -12.87 -7.36
CA ARG A 179 11.89 -11.85 -6.33
C ARG A 179 10.73 -10.87 -6.41
N TRP A 180 10.29 -10.49 -7.62
CA TRP A 180 9.13 -9.61 -7.76
C TRP A 180 7.87 -10.23 -7.16
N LEU A 181 7.61 -11.50 -7.47
CA LEU A 181 6.45 -12.25 -6.98
C LEU A 181 6.50 -12.43 -5.46
N GLU A 182 7.69 -12.75 -4.93
CA GLU A 182 7.90 -12.84 -3.48
C GLU A 182 7.64 -11.49 -2.79
N ASP A 183 8.16 -10.40 -3.36
CA ASP A 183 7.95 -9.05 -2.82
C ASP A 183 6.47 -8.66 -2.87
N PHE A 184 5.76 -8.95 -3.97
CA PHE A 184 4.31 -8.72 -4.08
C PHE A 184 3.54 -9.42 -2.97
N PHE A 185 3.68 -10.74 -2.84
CA PHE A 185 2.95 -11.49 -1.82
C PHE A 185 3.40 -11.12 -0.40
N ARG A 186 4.64 -10.71 -0.19
CA ARG A 186 5.11 -10.20 1.10
C ARG A 186 4.40 -8.91 1.50
N GLY A 187 4.16 -8.00 0.55
CA GLY A 187 3.46 -6.75 0.79
C GLY A 187 1.99 -7.00 1.14
N LEU A 188 1.34 -7.85 0.35
CA LEU A 188 -0.03 -8.28 0.56
C LEU A 188 -0.20 -8.99 1.91
N ALA A 189 0.63 -9.99 2.20
CA ALA A 189 0.58 -10.76 3.44
C ALA A 189 0.86 -9.91 4.68
N HIS A 190 1.74 -8.91 4.58
CA HIS A 190 1.99 -7.98 5.68
C HIS A 190 0.71 -7.23 6.07
N LEU A 191 -0.02 -6.71 5.08
CA LEU A 191 -1.28 -6.00 5.30
C LEU A 191 -2.41 -6.93 5.74
N ALA A 192 -2.51 -8.11 5.13
CA ALA A 192 -3.48 -9.14 5.49
C ALA A 192 -3.36 -9.53 6.97
N ARG A 193 -2.13 -9.76 7.47
CA ARG A 193 -1.87 -10.06 8.87
C ARG A 193 -2.26 -8.92 9.81
N ARG A 194 -2.02 -7.65 9.43
CA ARG A 194 -2.41 -6.47 10.24
C ARG A 194 -3.92 -6.41 10.45
N TYR A 195 -4.71 -6.71 9.41
CA TYR A 195 -6.17 -6.69 9.46
C TYR A 195 -6.81 -8.06 9.73
N ARG A 196 -5.99 -9.10 9.98
CA ARG A 196 -6.42 -10.48 10.24
C ARG A 196 -7.27 -11.07 9.12
N VAL A 197 -6.88 -10.79 7.89
CA VAL A 197 -7.46 -11.35 6.66
C VAL A 197 -6.72 -12.64 6.32
N GLY A 198 -7.46 -13.74 6.16
CA GLY A 198 -6.92 -15.00 5.65
C GLY A 198 -6.91 -15.01 4.13
N ILE A 199 -5.77 -15.31 3.51
CA ILE A 199 -5.72 -15.61 2.07
C ILE A 199 -6.15 -17.07 1.91
N ILE A 200 -7.30 -17.29 1.27
CA ILE A 200 -7.95 -18.61 1.27
C ILE A 200 -7.95 -19.31 -0.10
N GLY A 201 -7.51 -18.61 -1.14
CA GLY A 201 -7.48 -19.13 -2.51
C GLY A 201 -7.14 -18.02 -3.51
N GLY A 202 -7.37 -18.30 -4.78
CA GLY A 202 -7.05 -17.40 -5.88
C GLY A 202 -6.62 -18.16 -7.12
N ASP A 203 -6.12 -17.44 -8.10
CA ASP A 203 -5.65 -17.99 -9.37
C ASP A 203 -4.30 -17.39 -9.78
N THR A 204 -3.55 -18.09 -10.62
CA THR A 204 -2.36 -17.51 -11.24
C THR A 204 -2.22 -17.86 -12.69
N ALA A 205 -1.96 -16.83 -13.51
CA ALA A 205 -1.73 -16.97 -14.92
C ALA A 205 -0.38 -16.37 -15.35
N ILE A 206 0.23 -16.97 -16.36
CA ILE A 206 1.45 -16.45 -16.97
C ILE A 206 1.10 -16.01 -18.39
N SER A 207 1.26 -14.72 -18.67
CA SER A 207 1.15 -14.23 -20.05
C SER A 207 2.45 -14.48 -20.81
N SER A 208 2.33 -15.10 -21.98
CA SER A 208 3.42 -15.29 -22.95
C SER A 208 3.76 -14.01 -23.70
N SER A 209 2.85 -13.02 -23.72
CA SER A 209 3.08 -11.72 -24.35
C SER A 209 4.00 -10.86 -23.49
N PRO A 210 5.18 -10.44 -24.01
CA PRO A 210 6.06 -9.51 -23.30
C PRO A 210 5.43 -8.13 -23.10
N SER A 211 4.44 -7.79 -23.94
CA SER A 211 3.71 -6.53 -23.94
C SER A 211 2.57 -6.50 -22.92
N ALA A 212 2.10 -7.67 -22.46
CA ALA A 212 1.04 -7.73 -21.47
C ALA A 212 1.50 -7.11 -20.14
N GLY A 213 0.75 -6.11 -19.68
CA GLY A 213 0.86 -5.59 -18.32
C GLY A 213 0.53 -6.68 -17.30
N GLY A 214 1.06 -6.55 -16.08
CA GLY A 214 0.60 -7.37 -14.97
C GLY A 214 -0.79 -6.93 -14.49
N PHE A 215 -1.60 -7.86 -14.02
CA PHE A 215 -2.78 -7.53 -13.21
C PHE A 215 -2.88 -8.40 -11.96
N ALA A 216 -3.44 -7.82 -10.92
CA ALA A 216 -3.85 -8.53 -9.71
C ALA A 216 -5.33 -8.22 -9.44
N ASP A 217 -6.15 -9.23 -9.26
CA ASP A 217 -7.53 -9.11 -8.80
C ASP A 217 -7.63 -9.66 -7.37
N VAL A 218 -8.30 -8.92 -6.51
CA VAL A 218 -8.50 -9.29 -5.11
C VAL A 218 -9.99 -9.29 -4.81
N VAL A 219 -10.53 -10.47 -4.53
CA VAL A 219 -11.89 -10.62 -3.98
C VAL A 219 -11.78 -10.68 -2.47
N LEU A 220 -12.31 -9.68 -1.78
CA LEU A 220 -12.32 -9.57 -0.33
C LEU A 220 -13.72 -9.83 0.23
N LEU A 221 -13.77 -10.71 1.23
CA LEU A 221 -14.96 -11.03 1.99
C LEU A 221 -14.84 -10.40 3.39
N GLY A 222 -15.81 -9.56 3.72
CA GLY A 222 -16.02 -9.01 5.05
C GLY A 222 -17.30 -9.54 5.70
N GLU A 223 -17.45 -9.24 6.99
CA GLU A 223 -18.66 -9.51 7.76
C GLU A 223 -19.13 -8.24 8.46
N ILE A 224 -20.44 -8.10 8.57
CA ILE A 224 -21.08 -7.03 9.34
C ILE A 224 -22.32 -7.56 10.05
N ARG A 225 -22.67 -6.99 11.20
CA ARG A 225 -23.93 -7.37 11.88
C ARG A 225 -25.09 -7.07 10.95
N SER A 226 -26.06 -7.98 10.87
CA SER A 226 -27.21 -7.81 9.96
C SER A 226 -27.90 -6.45 10.17
N GLY A 227 -28.10 -5.72 9.07
CA GLY A 227 -28.71 -4.38 9.06
C GLY A 227 -27.84 -3.25 9.64
N ALA A 228 -26.55 -3.48 9.90
CA ALA A 228 -25.62 -2.46 10.38
C ALA A 228 -24.68 -1.91 9.28
N ALA A 229 -24.84 -2.38 8.04
CA ALA A 229 -24.07 -1.89 6.90
C ALA A 229 -24.23 -0.39 6.72
N LEU A 230 -23.10 0.31 6.61
CA LEU A 230 -23.09 1.69 6.15
C LEU A 230 -23.22 1.68 4.63
N LEU A 231 -24.16 2.44 4.12
CA LEU A 231 -24.42 2.56 2.68
C LEU A 231 -24.03 3.96 2.20
N ARG A 232 -23.87 4.12 0.89
CA ARG A 232 -23.78 5.45 0.26
C ARG A 232 -25.10 6.22 0.38
N SER A 233 -26.21 5.49 0.41
CA SER A 233 -27.54 6.03 0.66
C SER A 233 -27.79 6.21 2.16
N GLY A 234 -28.64 7.19 2.49
CA GLY A 234 -29.09 7.44 3.87
C GLY A 234 -28.74 8.82 4.41
N ALA A 235 -27.92 9.60 3.69
CA ALA A 235 -27.67 10.99 4.02
C ALA A 235 -28.97 11.81 3.91
N ARG A 236 -29.12 12.81 4.77
CA ARG A 236 -30.30 13.68 4.83
C ARG A 236 -29.89 15.14 4.88
N PRO A 237 -30.71 16.06 4.33
CA PRO A 237 -30.50 17.49 4.51
C PRO A 237 -30.31 17.85 6.00
N GLY A 238 -29.26 18.62 6.29
CA GLY A 238 -28.85 18.98 7.65
C GLY A 238 -27.85 18.01 8.29
N ASP A 239 -27.53 16.87 7.68
CA ASP A 239 -26.40 16.06 8.11
C ASP A 239 -25.08 16.83 7.91
N VAL A 240 -24.12 16.60 8.80
CA VAL A 240 -22.78 17.16 8.75
C VAL A 240 -21.86 16.20 8.00
N ILE A 241 -21.07 16.73 7.07
CA ILE A 241 -20.13 15.95 6.26
C ILE A 241 -18.76 15.93 6.95
N PHE A 242 -18.20 14.73 7.10
CA PHE A 242 -16.89 14.49 7.65
C PHE A 242 -16.01 13.72 6.66
N VAL A 243 -14.71 13.96 6.72
CA VAL A 243 -13.69 13.14 6.05
C VAL A 243 -12.57 12.79 7.02
N SER A 244 -12.00 11.60 6.90
CA SER A 244 -10.82 11.20 7.68
C SER A 244 -9.51 11.65 7.03
N GLY A 245 -8.48 11.78 7.87
CA GLY A 245 -7.09 11.93 7.44
C GLY A 245 -6.83 13.17 6.59
N ARG A 246 -5.99 13.03 5.57
CA ARG A 246 -5.60 14.12 4.66
C ARG A 246 -5.82 13.67 3.23
N LEU A 247 -6.39 14.56 2.42
CA LEU A 247 -6.72 14.30 1.02
C LEU A 247 -5.62 14.81 0.09
N GLY A 248 -5.52 14.23 -1.09
CA GLY A 248 -4.56 14.59 -2.14
C GLY A 248 -3.11 14.16 -1.86
N MET A 249 -2.86 13.45 -0.76
CA MET A 249 -1.51 13.02 -0.39
C MET A 249 -1.01 11.91 -1.32
N SER A 250 -1.91 11.04 -1.78
CA SER A 250 -1.57 9.96 -2.71
C SER A 250 -1.16 10.52 -4.07
N ARG A 251 -1.96 11.44 -4.64
CA ARG A 251 -1.64 12.10 -5.91
C ARG A 251 -0.33 12.88 -5.86
N LEU A 252 -0.10 13.63 -4.79
CA LEU A 252 1.18 14.33 -4.58
C LEU A 252 2.36 13.33 -4.55
N GLY A 253 2.17 12.17 -3.91
CA GLY A 253 3.17 11.11 -3.85
C GLY A 253 3.49 10.51 -5.21
N LEU A 254 2.47 10.27 -6.04
CA LEU A 254 2.64 9.78 -7.41
C LEU A 254 3.49 10.75 -8.24
N GLU A 255 3.16 12.05 -8.21
CA GLU A 255 3.91 13.07 -8.96
C GLU A 255 5.35 13.19 -8.46
N ALA A 256 5.58 13.08 -7.15
CA ALA A 256 6.92 13.06 -6.58
C ALA A 256 7.75 11.85 -7.04
N LEU A 257 7.15 10.67 -7.11
CA LEU A 257 7.80 9.45 -7.61
C LEU A 257 8.14 9.55 -9.10
N ARG A 258 7.22 10.08 -9.91
CA ARG A 258 7.44 10.35 -11.34
C ARG A 258 8.57 11.34 -11.55
N TRP A 259 8.58 12.44 -10.81
CA TRP A 259 9.65 13.44 -10.87
C TRP A 259 11.02 12.84 -10.55
N ARG A 260 11.11 12.09 -9.44
CA ARG A 260 12.36 11.42 -9.02
C ARG A 260 12.87 10.44 -10.07
N ARG A 261 11.98 9.74 -10.77
CA ARG A 261 12.34 8.83 -11.87
C ARG A 261 12.87 9.60 -13.07
N ALA A 262 12.20 10.67 -13.48
CA ALA A 262 12.61 11.50 -14.62
C ALA A 262 13.96 12.21 -14.37
N GLY A 263 14.29 12.50 -13.11
CA GLY A 263 15.54 13.15 -12.69
C GLY A 263 16.78 12.25 -12.62
N ARG A 264 16.70 10.98 -13.05
CA ARG A 264 17.88 10.13 -13.23
C ARG A 264 18.46 10.34 -14.64
N PRO A 265 19.55 11.11 -14.83
CA PRO A 265 20.28 11.04 -16.09
C PRO A 265 20.82 9.61 -16.26
N ARG A 266 20.58 9.00 -17.43
CA ARG A 266 21.37 7.86 -17.91
C ARG A 266 22.79 8.37 -18.14
N ARG A 267 23.66 8.34 -17.13
CA ARG A 267 25.10 8.45 -17.38
C ARG A 267 25.58 7.09 -17.89
N ALA A 268 25.94 7.05 -19.17
CA ALA A 268 26.65 5.91 -19.75
C ALA A 268 27.98 5.72 -19.02
N GLY A 269 28.28 4.50 -18.58
CA GLY A 269 29.64 4.11 -18.20
C GLY A 269 30.03 4.13 -16.71
N GLN A 270 29.11 4.25 -15.74
CA GLN A 270 29.48 4.10 -14.32
C GLN A 270 28.84 2.85 -13.71
N GLU A 271 29.70 1.95 -13.20
CA GLU A 271 29.30 0.73 -12.48
C GLU A 271 28.29 1.04 -11.37
N ARG A 272 27.33 0.12 -11.25
CA ARG A 272 26.19 0.19 -10.33
C ARG A 272 26.66 0.20 -8.87
N THR A 273 26.88 1.38 -8.31
CA THR A 273 26.76 1.56 -6.85
C THR A 273 25.29 1.79 -6.52
N LEU A 274 24.67 0.78 -5.90
CA LEU A 274 23.34 0.88 -5.31
C LEU A 274 23.31 2.06 -4.33
N PRO A 275 22.41 3.05 -4.45
CA PRO A 275 22.10 3.92 -3.32
C PRO A 275 21.49 3.06 -2.20
N PRO A 276 21.60 3.49 -0.92
CA PRO A 276 21.23 2.63 0.21
C PRO A 276 19.78 2.15 0.06
N PRO A 277 19.47 0.92 0.49
CA PRO A 277 18.12 0.39 0.36
C PRO A 277 17.12 1.30 1.07
N LEU A 278 15.86 1.24 0.60
CA LEU A 278 14.67 1.87 1.20
C LEU A 278 14.60 1.77 2.73
N GLY A 279 15.29 0.79 3.35
CA GLY A 279 15.46 0.65 4.79
C GLY A 279 16.13 1.83 5.51
N SER A 280 16.93 2.67 4.83
CA SER A 280 17.54 3.86 5.45
C SER A 280 16.57 5.04 5.65
N LEU A 281 15.48 5.10 4.87
CA LEU A 281 14.38 6.07 5.03
C LEU A 281 13.17 5.49 5.78
N LEU A 282 13.16 4.17 6.00
CA LEU A 282 12.11 3.42 6.71
C LEU A 282 12.54 2.98 8.13
N GLY A 283 13.67 3.48 8.63
CA GLY A 283 14.22 3.14 9.94
C GLY A 283 13.33 3.56 11.11
N ALA A 284 12.90 2.56 11.88
CA ALA A 284 12.21 2.59 13.18
C ALA A 284 10.78 3.17 13.22
N LEU A 285 9.81 2.27 13.42
CA LEU A 285 8.53 2.58 14.08
C LEU A 285 8.85 3.10 15.50
N PRO A 286 8.53 4.35 15.88
CA PRO A 286 8.62 4.75 17.27
C PRO A 286 7.37 4.25 18.00
N SER A 287 7.57 3.33 18.92
CA SER A 287 6.70 3.19 20.08
C SER A 287 7.21 4.18 21.13
N THR A 288 6.34 5.08 21.60
CA THR A 288 6.51 6.10 22.67
C THR A 288 7.13 7.47 22.31
N PRO A 289 6.75 8.56 23.01
CA PRO A 289 6.95 9.94 22.57
C PRO A 289 8.33 10.49 22.97
N LEU A 290 8.97 11.20 22.05
CA LEU A 290 10.25 11.88 22.25
C LEU A 290 10.09 13.14 23.10
N ARG A 291 10.93 13.24 24.11
CA ARG A 291 11.06 14.33 25.09
C ARG A 291 11.93 15.45 24.50
N ASP A 292 11.53 16.70 24.73
CA ASP A 292 12.25 17.90 24.30
C ASP A 292 13.66 18.02 24.90
N SER A 293 14.63 18.35 24.06
CA SER A 293 15.88 18.99 24.51
C SER A 293 16.24 20.16 23.60
N LYS A 294 16.18 21.35 24.20
CA LYS A 294 16.57 22.66 23.69
C LYS A 294 17.93 22.64 23.00
N ARG A 295 18.02 23.18 21.79
CA ARG A 295 19.22 23.91 21.33
C ARG A 295 18.80 25.11 20.49
N SER A 296 19.08 26.28 21.06
CA SER A 296 19.01 27.60 20.46
C SER A 296 19.82 27.64 19.16
N ARG A 297 19.17 28.01 18.05
CA ARG A 297 19.83 28.56 16.87
C ARG A 297 19.16 29.88 16.54
N THR A 298 20.01 30.84 16.26
CA THR A 298 19.82 32.29 16.14
C THR A 298 18.83 32.68 15.03
N VAL A 299 18.11 33.77 15.31
CA VAL A 299 16.87 34.26 14.65
C VAL A 299 17.12 34.98 13.32
N SER A 300 18.15 34.63 12.53
CA SER A 300 18.49 35.41 11.32
C SER A 300 18.78 34.61 10.05
N GLU A 301 18.40 33.33 9.97
CA GLU A 301 18.51 32.52 8.73
C GLU A 301 17.16 31.95 8.23
N VAL A 302 16.02 32.43 8.75
CA VAL A 302 14.69 31.84 8.47
C VAL A 302 13.99 32.44 7.25
N GLU A 303 14.48 33.52 6.65
CA GLU A 303 13.72 34.27 5.63
C GLU A 303 13.99 33.89 4.17
N GLY A 304 14.74 32.81 3.90
CA GLY A 304 15.06 32.36 2.52
C GLY A 304 14.44 31.03 2.06
N GLN A 305 13.63 30.34 2.89
CA GLN A 305 13.21 28.94 2.64
C GLN A 305 11.69 28.71 2.63
N ALA A 306 10.88 29.77 2.63
CA ALA A 306 9.44 29.68 2.46
C ALA A 306 9.11 29.42 0.98
N GLY A 307 9.13 28.16 0.54
CA GLY A 307 8.74 27.83 -0.83
C GLY A 307 8.97 26.41 -1.31
N ARG A 308 9.76 25.57 -0.62
CA ARG A 308 10.03 24.17 -1.04
C ARG A 308 9.36 23.13 -0.13
N TRP A 309 8.66 22.15 -0.73
CA TRP A 309 8.12 20.95 -0.12
C TRP A 309 9.32 20.30 0.51
N THR A 310 9.25 20.13 1.81
CA THR A 310 10.35 19.52 2.53
C THR A 310 10.50 18.07 2.05
N ALA A 311 11.71 17.55 2.12
CA ALA A 311 11.95 16.13 1.80
C ALA A 311 11.06 15.21 2.67
N ALA A 312 10.74 15.62 3.89
CA ALA A 312 9.86 14.90 4.79
C ALA A 312 8.40 14.87 4.30
N GLU A 313 7.87 15.99 3.80
CA GLU A 313 6.51 16.07 3.25
C GLU A 313 6.35 15.21 1.99
N LEU A 314 7.32 15.30 1.07
CA LEU A 314 7.34 14.45 -0.13
C LEU A 314 7.50 12.97 0.22
N ALA A 315 8.30 12.63 1.24
CA ALA A 315 8.42 11.26 1.72
C ALA A 315 7.10 10.74 2.31
N ARG A 316 6.36 11.58 3.04
CA ARG A 316 5.02 11.26 3.56
C ARG A 316 4.01 11.06 2.43
N ALA A 317 4.04 11.92 1.41
CA ALA A 317 3.19 11.79 0.22
C ALA A 317 3.50 10.50 -0.56
N CYS A 318 4.79 10.23 -0.83
CA CYS A 318 5.22 8.97 -1.44
C CYS A 318 4.74 7.75 -0.64
N ARG A 319 4.76 7.82 0.70
CA ARG A 319 4.26 6.74 1.56
C ARG A 319 2.75 6.59 1.46
N ALA A 320 2.00 7.69 1.49
CA ALA A 320 0.53 7.66 1.34
C ALA A 320 0.13 7.00 0.02
N HIS A 321 0.84 7.29 -1.06
CA HIS A 321 0.64 6.65 -2.34
C HIS A 321 1.05 5.18 -2.35
N LEU A 322 2.28 4.84 -1.92
CA LEU A 322 2.79 3.47 -2.04
C LEU A 322 2.15 2.49 -1.04
N TYR A 323 1.73 2.97 0.13
CA TYR A 323 1.22 2.14 1.22
C TYR A 323 -0.01 2.79 1.87
N PRO A 324 -1.13 2.93 1.14
CA PRO A 324 -2.35 3.51 1.68
C PRO A 324 -2.89 2.69 2.85
N GLU A 325 -3.48 3.36 3.83
CA GLU A 325 -3.97 2.72 5.06
C GLU A 325 -5.50 2.73 5.14
N PRO A 326 -6.18 1.60 4.89
CA PRO A 326 -7.64 1.56 4.90
C PRO A 326 -8.22 1.80 6.30
N ARG A 327 -9.32 2.55 6.37
CA ARG A 327 -9.91 3.08 7.61
C ARG A 327 -10.86 2.11 8.33
N ILE A 328 -10.54 0.82 8.34
CA ILE A 328 -11.36 -0.28 8.89
C ILE A 328 -11.88 0.02 10.31
N ALA A 329 -11.00 0.48 11.20
CA ALA A 329 -11.38 0.73 12.59
C ALA A 329 -12.38 1.89 12.72
N LEU A 330 -12.26 2.93 11.87
CA LEU A 330 -13.18 4.05 11.85
C LEU A 330 -14.54 3.66 11.30
N GLY A 331 -14.58 2.95 10.18
CA GLY A 331 -15.84 2.45 9.60
C GLY A 331 -16.63 1.61 10.61
N ARG A 332 -15.94 0.68 11.29
CA ARG A 332 -16.54 -0.11 12.37
C ARG A 332 -17.05 0.75 13.52
N PHE A 333 -16.27 1.74 13.96
CA PHE A 333 -16.70 2.66 15.02
C PHE A 333 -17.99 3.41 14.66
N LEU A 334 -18.10 3.88 13.41
CA LEU A 334 -19.28 4.58 12.92
C LEU A 334 -20.51 3.66 12.87
N SER A 335 -20.36 2.44 12.37
CA SER A 335 -21.42 1.43 12.30
C SER A 335 -21.85 0.92 13.68
N GLU A 336 -20.90 0.44 14.50
CA GLU A 336 -21.16 -0.15 15.83
C GLU A 336 -21.85 0.86 16.77
N ARG A 337 -21.58 2.15 16.62
CA ARG A 337 -22.20 3.23 17.40
C ARG A 337 -23.41 3.88 16.74
N ARG A 338 -23.77 3.46 15.52
CA ARG A 338 -24.87 4.03 14.71
C ARG A 338 -24.77 5.55 14.58
N LEU A 339 -23.58 6.04 14.23
CA LEU A 339 -23.28 7.47 14.14
C LEU A 339 -23.47 8.01 12.73
N ALA A 340 -23.02 7.28 11.72
CA ALA A 340 -23.09 7.72 10.34
C ALA A 340 -24.46 7.42 9.73
N SER A 341 -24.96 8.36 8.92
CA SER A 341 -26.16 8.19 8.11
C SER A 341 -25.85 7.65 6.71
N ALA A 342 -24.71 8.02 6.13
CA ALA A 342 -24.12 7.41 4.93
C ALA A 342 -22.58 7.43 4.99
N ALA A 343 -21.94 6.58 4.21
CA ALA A 343 -20.48 6.54 4.06
C ALA A 343 -20.03 6.00 2.70
N ILE A 344 -18.85 6.45 2.26
CA ILE A 344 -18.11 6.00 1.09
C ILE A 344 -16.61 6.23 1.36
N ASP A 345 -15.72 5.44 0.77
CA ASP A 345 -14.29 5.78 0.78
C ASP A 345 -13.95 6.78 -0.34
N VAL A 346 -12.81 7.46 -0.20
CA VAL A 346 -12.32 8.44 -1.17
C VAL A 346 -11.25 7.77 -2.04
N SER A 347 -11.65 7.25 -3.19
CA SER A 347 -10.80 6.53 -4.14
C SER A 347 -10.59 7.27 -5.45
N ASP A 348 -11.60 8.00 -5.94
CA ASP A 348 -11.52 8.69 -7.23
C ASP A 348 -11.31 10.20 -7.05
N GLY A 349 -11.57 10.71 -5.86
CA GLY A 349 -11.44 12.11 -5.48
C GLY A 349 -12.66 12.53 -4.67
N LEU A 350 -12.48 13.49 -3.75
CA LEU A 350 -13.57 13.98 -2.92
C LEU A 350 -14.74 14.52 -3.75
N SER A 351 -14.48 15.22 -4.86
CA SER A 351 -15.51 15.78 -5.72
C SER A 351 -16.42 14.69 -6.31
N THR A 352 -15.81 13.64 -6.86
CA THR A 352 -16.49 12.49 -7.46
C THR A 352 -17.19 11.63 -6.40
N ASP A 353 -16.50 11.24 -5.33
CA ASP A 353 -17.05 10.32 -4.32
C ASP A 353 -18.16 10.96 -3.48
N LEU A 354 -18.09 12.28 -3.24
CA LEU A 354 -19.21 13.02 -2.66
C LEU A 354 -20.41 13.05 -3.63
N GLY A 355 -20.16 13.15 -4.93
CA GLY A 355 -21.20 13.04 -5.96
C GLY A 355 -21.93 11.70 -5.91
N HIS A 356 -21.18 10.58 -5.87
CA HIS A 356 -21.75 9.24 -5.72
C HIS A 356 -22.60 9.09 -4.45
N LEU A 357 -22.14 9.63 -3.32
CA LEU A 357 -22.88 9.60 -2.05
C LEU A 357 -24.16 10.44 -2.15
N ALA A 358 -24.07 11.64 -2.73
CA ALA A 358 -25.19 12.56 -2.87
C ALA A 358 -26.26 12.01 -3.81
N GLU A 359 -25.87 11.43 -4.95
CA GLU A 359 -26.76 10.76 -5.89
C GLU A 359 -27.50 9.58 -5.24
N ALA A 360 -26.75 8.68 -4.60
CA ALA A 360 -27.32 7.51 -3.91
C ALA A 360 -28.28 7.90 -2.76
N SER A 361 -28.09 9.08 -2.18
CA SER A 361 -28.94 9.63 -1.12
C SER A 361 -30.03 10.58 -1.64
N SER A 362 -30.03 10.93 -2.93
CA SER A 362 -30.91 11.95 -3.53
C SER A 362 -30.88 13.29 -2.78
N VAL A 363 -29.66 13.80 -2.55
CA VAL A 363 -29.40 15.06 -1.81
C VAL A 363 -28.39 15.94 -2.55
N GLY A 364 -28.29 17.20 -2.15
CA GLY A 364 -27.20 18.10 -2.49
C GLY A 364 -26.19 18.18 -1.35
N ALA A 365 -25.09 18.90 -1.55
CA ALA A 365 -24.07 19.06 -0.52
C ALA A 365 -23.34 20.38 -0.69
N ARG A 366 -22.90 20.96 0.43
CA ARG A 366 -22.03 22.13 0.45
C ARG A 366 -20.80 21.83 1.27
N ILE A 367 -19.62 22.02 0.68
CA ILE A 367 -18.33 21.87 1.35
C ILE A 367 -17.56 23.19 1.34
N TRP A 368 -16.70 23.40 2.33
CA TRP A 368 -15.88 24.61 2.44
C TRP A 368 -14.42 24.31 2.13
N ALA A 369 -13.86 24.99 1.13
CA ALA A 369 -12.45 24.83 0.74
C ALA A 369 -11.49 25.04 1.93
N SER A 370 -11.82 25.98 2.82
CA SER A 370 -11.04 26.30 4.02
C SER A 370 -11.05 25.21 5.10
N LEU A 371 -11.99 24.25 5.02
CA LEU A 371 -12.11 23.13 5.95
C LEU A 371 -11.50 21.83 5.40
N LEU A 372 -11.15 21.79 4.11
CA LEU A 372 -10.62 20.59 3.48
C LEU A 372 -9.18 20.29 3.96
N PRO A 373 -8.89 19.04 4.40
CA PRO A 373 -7.59 18.64 4.89
C PRO A 373 -6.61 18.32 3.74
N SER A 374 -6.34 19.32 2.90
CA SER A 374 -5.41 19.23 1.77
C SER A 374 -3.95 19.05 2.19
N PRO A 375 -3.03 18.70 1.26
CA PRO A 375 -1.61 18.48 1.59
C PRO A 375 -0.95 19.65 2.30
N GLN A 376 -1.37 20.89 2.04
CA GLN A 376 -0.84 22.11 2.67
C GLN A 376 -1.65 22.67 3.83
N THR A 377 -2.85 22.15 4.11
CA THR A 377 -3.63 22.65 5.25
C THR A 377 -2.88 22.25 6.53
N ALA A 378 -2.11 23.16 7.12
CA ALA A 378 -1.52 22.98 8.42
C ALA A 378 -2.65 22.81 9.45
N ALA A 379 -2.45 21.93 10.44
CA ALA A 379 -3.29 21.94 11.63
C ALA A 379 -3.08 23.29 12.33
N GLY A 380 -3.95 24.26 12.06
CA GLY A 380 -3.95 25.59 12.67
C GLY A 380 -2.85 26.54 12.17
N ASN A 381 -3.16 27.35 11.15
CA ASN A 381 -3.11 28.82 11.28
C ASN A 381 -3.59 29.49 9.99
N ARG A 382 -4.40 30.53 10.17
CA ARG A 382 -4.99 31.36 9.12
C ARG A 382 -3.91 32.19 8.43
N ARG A 383 -3.88 32.18 7.10
CA ARG A 383 -3.59 33.37 6.28
C ARG A 383 -4.24 33.22 4.91
N LYS A 384 -4.96 34.28 4.51
CA LYS A 384 -5.64 34.43 3.20
C LYS A 384 -4.59 34.76 2.15
N GLU A 385 -4.67 34.18 0.96
CA GLU A 385 -4.11 34.80 -0.25
C GLU A 385 -4.74 34.23 -1.54
N ARG A 386 -4.70 35.07 -2.58
CA ARG A 386 -5.48 35.01 -3.84
C ARG A 386 -4.99 33.92 -4.80
N VAL A 387 -5.93 33.35 -5.56
CA VAL A 387 -5.69 32.34 -6.60
C VAL A 387 -5.92 32.96 -7.99
N GLY A 388 -4.91 32.87 -8.86
CA GLY A 388 -5.02 33.10 -10.30
C GLY A 388 -4.81 31.78 -11.03
N GLY A 389 -5.69 31.46 -11.98
CA GLY A 389 -5.72 30.18 -12.68
C GLY A 389 -4.74 30.10 -13.86
N ARG A 390 -4.24 28.88 -14.11
CA ARG A 390 -3.93 28.36 -15.45
C ARG A 390 -3.57 26.87 -15.38
N GLN A 391 -4.21 26.08 -16.23
CA GLN A 391 -3.76 24.73 -16.60
C GLN A 391 -2.51 24.81 -17.49
N PRO A 392 -1.67 23.76 -17.49
CA PRO A 392 -1.14 23.32 -18.78
C PRO A 392 -1.17 21.80 -18.98
N GLU A 393 -1.60 21.42 -20.18
CA GLU A 393 -1.48 20.08 -20.76
C GLU A 393 -0.11 19.83 -21.42
N SER A 394 0.22 18.54 -21.44
CA SER A 394 1.05 17.80 -22.43
C SER A 394 2.58 17.93 -22.46
N ALA A 395 3.22 16.77 -22.69
CA ALA A 395 4.65 16.47 -22.86
C ALA A 395 5.59 16.83 -21.69
N VAL A 396 5.68 15.91 -20.71
CA VAL A 396 6.41 16.20 -19.47
C VAL A 396 7.91 15.92 -19.59
N SER A 397 8.65 16.96 -19.95
CA SER A 397 10.10 17.04 -19.69
C SER A 397 10.37 17.04 -18.18
N HIS A 398 11.61 16.76 -17.75
CA HIS A 398 11.99 16.88 -16.33
C HIS A 398 11.68 18.28 -15.74
N ARG A 399 11.78 19.34 -16.57
CA ARG A 399 11.34 20.70 -16.20
C ARG A 399 9.83 20.79 -16.01
N GLY A 400 9.04 20.08 -16.82
CA GLY A 400 7.58 19.99 -16.70
C GLY A 400 7.13 19.37 -15.37
N LEU A 401 7.72 18.24 -14.94
CA LEU A 401 7.35 17.60 -13.66
C LEU A 401 7.76 18.44 -12.45
N ALA A 402 8.91 19.13 -12.53
CA ALA A 402 9.33 20.07 -11.50
C ALA A 402 8.33 21.24 -11.39
N GLN A 403 7.87 21.77 -12.53
CA GLN A 403 6.86 22.82 -12.58
C GLN A 403 5.49 22.32 -12.08
N THR A 404 5.10 21.07 -12.38
CA THR A 404 3.88 20.46 -11.82
C THR A 404 3.96 20.41 -10.29
N LEU A 405 5.06 19.90 -9.73
CA LEU A 405 5.24 19.87 -8.27
C LEU A 405 5.28 21.28 -7.66
N GLU A 406 5.77 22.28 -8.40
CA GLU A 406 5.73 23.69 -8.02
C GLU A 406 4.31 24.25 -8.02
N ASN A 407 3.53 23.98 -9.07
CA ASN A 407 2.14 24.44 -9.18
C ASN A 407 1.25 23.80 -8.09
N LEU A 408 1.50 22.53 -7.75
CA LEU A 408 0.84 21.81 -6.66
C LEU A 408 1.16 22.38 -5.26
N ARG A 409 2.07 23.36 -5.17
CA ARG A 409 2.35 24.12 -3.94
C ARG A 409 1.40 25.29 -3.71
N HIS A 410 0.69 25.75 -4.72
CA HIS A 410 -0.22 26.84 -4.50
C HIS A 410 -1.43 26.32 -3.72
N PRO A 411 -2.06 27.11 -2.83
CA PRO A 411 -3.27 26.69 -2.12
C PRO A 411 -4.35 26.14 -3.07
N ALA A 412 -4.42 26.69 -4.28
CA ALA A 412 -5.25 26.16 -5.37
C ALA A 412 -4.84 24.75 -5.81
N GLY A 413 -3.57 24.53 -6.16
CA GLY A 413 -3.07 23.20 -6.54
C GLY A 413 -3.17 22.18 -5.39
N SER A 414 -3.02 22.61 -4.14
CA SER A 414 -3.26 21.76 -2.96
C SER A 414 -4.73 21.40 -2.80
N LEU A 415 -5.63 22.34 -3.06
CA LEU A 415 -7.08 22.11 -3.07
C LEU A 415 -7.49 21.16 -4.20
N ASP A 416 -6.97 21.35 -5.41
CA ASP A 416 -7.24 20.48 -6.56
C ASP A 416 -6.80 19.04 -6.27
N LEU A 417 -5.65 18.85 -5.59
CA LEU A 417 -5.23 17.52 -5.13
C LEU A 417 -6.25 16.89 -4.15
N ALA A 418 -6.80 17.69 -3.24
CA ALA A 418 -7.76 17.20 -2.26
C ALA A 418 -9.14 16.89 -2.88
N LEU A 419 -9.53 17.63 -3.92
CA LEU A 419 -10.79 17.45 -4.62
C LEU A 419 -10.71 16.29 -5.61
N ASP A 420 -9.64 16.20 -6.40
CA ASP A 420 -9.60 15.38 -7.62
C ASP A 420 -8.43 14.39 -7.67
N GLY A 421 -7.55 14.38 -6.66
CA GLY A 421 -6.31 13.60 -6.70
C GLY A 421 -6.50 12.08 -6.66
N GLY A 422 -7.55 11.61 -6.01
CA GLY A 422 -7.88 10.18 -5.86
C GLY A 422 -6.83 9.36 -5.10
N GLU A 423 -7.14 8.08 -4.94
CA GLU A 423 -6.36 7.03 -4.26
C GLU A 423 -5.94 7.36 -2.82
N ASP A 424 -6.70 8.19 -2.12
CA ASP A 424 -6.41 8.53 -0.73
C ASP A 424 -6.86 7.42 0.24
N TYR A 425 -7.93 6.70 -0.09
CA TYR A 425 -8.55 5.62 0.72
C TYR A 425 -8.90 6.08 2.14
N GLU A 426 -9.24 7.36 2.26
CA GLU A 426 -9.86 7.96 3.42
C GLU A 426 -11.36 7.65 3.44
N LEU A 427 -12.04 7.92 4.56
CA LEU A 427 -13.47 7.70 4.68
C LEU A 427 -14.23 9.03 4.66
N LEU A 428 -15.14 9.18 3.70
CA LEU A 428 -16.12 10.25 3.62
C LEU A 428 -17.46 9.76 4.20
N PHE A 429 -18.03 10.49 5.14
CA PHE A 429 -19.26 10.06 5.80
C PHE A 429 -20.10 11.24 6.28
N THR A 430 -21.40 11.01 6.43
CA THR A 430 -22.36 11.98 6.91
C THR A 430 -22.88 11.58 8.28
N VAL A 431 -23.18 12.57 9.12
CA VAL A 431 -23.63 12.36 10.50
C VAL A 431 -24.79 13.31 10.79
N PRO A 432 -25.92 12.85 11.33
CA PRO A 432 -27.00 13.75 11.75
C PRO A 432 -26.48 14.84 12.68
N ALA A 433 -26.87 16.11 12.48
CA ALA A 433 -26.34 17.24 13.24
C ALA A 433 -26.37 17.04 14.77
N ARG A 434 -27.43 16.42 15.30
CA ARG A 434 -27.57 16.08 16.73
C ARG A 434 -26.51 15.10 17.27
N LEU A 435 -25.89 14.31 16.39
CA LEU A 435 -24.85 13.34 16.71
C LEU A 435 -23.44 13.84 16.37
N ALA A 436 -23.31 14.95 15.63
CA ALA A 436 -22.02 15.46 15.17
C ALA A 436 -21.03 15.73 16.33
N GLY A 437 -21.52 16.18 17.49
CA GLY A 437 -20.70 16.38 18.69
C GLY A 437 -20.14 15.09 19.32
N ARG A 438 -20.61 13.90 18.89
CA ARG A 438 -20.08 12.59 19.32
C ARG A 438 -18.92 12.11 18.47
N ILE A 439 -18.62 12.79 17.36
CA ILE A 439 -17.47 12.48 16.52
C ILE A 439 -16.22 13.12 17.16
N PRO A 440 -15.22 12.33 17.56
CA PRO A 440 -13.99 12.89 18.13
C PRO A 440 -13.19 13.63 17.05
N SER A 441 -12.29 14.53 17.46
CA SER A 441 -11.39 15.22 16.51
C SER A 441 -10.38 14.27 15.84
N ALA A 442 -10.13 13.11 16.44
CA ALA A 442 -9.34 12.03 15.85
C ALA A 442 -9.81 10.66 16.38
N TYR A 443 -9.65 9.61 15.58
CA TYR A 443 -9.92 8.24 15.97
C TYR A 443 -8.71 7.35 15.67
N ARG A 444 -8.13 6.73 16.71
CA ARG A 444 -6.90 5.91 16.62
C ARG A 444 -5.75 6.61 15.87
N GLY A 445 -5.57 7.90 16.11
CA GLY A 445 -4.51 8.71 15.48
C GLY A 445 -4.84 9.24 14.09
N VAL A 446 -6.00 8.90 13.51
CA VAL A 446 -6.48 9.48 12.24
C VAL A 446 -7.35 10.70 12.55
N PRO A 447 -7.00 11.92 12.11
CA PRO A 447 -7.81 13.10 12.34
C PRO A 447 -9.13 13.02 11.57
N LEU A 448 -10.20 13.60 12.12
CA LEU A 448 -11.53 13.65 11.51
C LEU A 448 -11.91 15.13 11.30
N HIS A 449 -12.23 15.48 10.07
CA HIS A 449 -12.47 16.85 9.65
C HIS A 449 -13.93 17.04 9.30
N ARG A 450 -14.61 17.98 9.96
CA ARG A 450 -15.90 18.49 9.49
C ARG A 450 -15.63 19.39 8.28
N ILE A 451 -16.18 19.03 7.12
CA ILE A 451 -15.89 19.73 5.86
C ILE A 451 -17.10 20.38 5.21
N GLY A 452 -18.31 20.00 5.62
CA GLY A 452 -19.50 20.33 4.86
C GLY A 452 -20.81 20.05 5.59
N GLU A 453 -21.90 20.27 4.87
CA GLU A 453 -23.26 19.90 5.24
C GLU A 453 -24.02 19.37 4.03
N ILE A 454 -24.94 18.44 4.28
CA ILE A 454 -25.88 17.92 3.29
C ILE A 454 -27.05 18.90 3.13
N ARG A 455 -27.47 19.11 1.89
CA ARG A 455 -28.53 20.04 1.47
C ARG A 455 -29.64 19.30 0.72
N PRO A 456 -30.82 19.90 0.51
CA PRO A 456 -31.80 19.35 -0.42
C PRO A 456 -31.19 19.17 -1.82
N ALA A 457 -31.65 18.17 -2.59
CA ALA A 457 -31.15 17.88 -3.94
C ALA A 457 -31.17 19.08 -4.88
N THR A 458 -32.17 19.96 -4.74
CA THR A 458 -32.33 21.18 -5.53
C THR A 458 -31.18 22.19 -5.36
N ALA A 459 -30.37 22.06 -4.31
CA ALA A 459 -29.19 22.91 -4.11
C ALA A 459 -27.96 22.45 -4.91
N GLY A 460 -27.95 21.23 -5.44
CA GLY A 460 -26.79 20.65 -6.11
C GLY A 460 -25.58 20.44 -5.19
N LEU A 461 -24.42 20.21 -5.80
CA LEU A 461 -23.12 20.11 -5.11
C LEU A 461 -22.38 21.43 -5.25
N THR A 462 -21.93 22.00 -4.14
CA THR A 462 -21.27 23.30 -4.14
C THR A 462 -20.02 23.33 -3.25
N LEU A 463 -19.05 24.13 -3.70
CA LEU A 463 -17.83 24.46 -2.99
C LEU A 463 -17.85 25.95 -2.61
N VAL A 464 -17.75 26.22 -1.31
CA VAL A 464 -17.52 27.57 -0.80
C VAL A 464 -16.02 27.85 -0.82
N ARG A 465 -15.61 28.77 -1.68
CA ARG A 465 -14.22 29.21 -1.85
C ARG A 465 -13.75 30.07 -0.67
N ALA A 466 -12.45 30.33 -0.59
CA ALA A 466 -11.85 31.11 0.49
C ALA A 466 -12.29 32.60 0.52
N ASP A 467 -12.78 33.11 -0.61
CA ASP A 467 -13.40 34.43 -0.74
C ASP A 467 -14.89 34.45 -0.33
N GLY A 468 -15.46 33.28 -0.01
CA GLY A 468 -16.85 33.11 0.41
C GLY A 468 -17.83 32.87 -0.74
N PHE A 469 -17.39 32.91 -2.00
CA PHE A 469 -18.27 32.60 -3.13
C PHE A 469 -18.54 31.10 -3.22
N GLU A 470 -19.81 30.77 -3.40
CA GLU A 470 -20.29 29.42 -3.62
C GLU A 470 -20.29 29.13 -5.13
N VAL A 471 -19.57 28.10 -5.54
CA VAL A 471 -19.49 27.66 -6.95
C VAL A 471 -19.94 26.21 -7.07
N PRO A 472 -20.42 25.77 -8.25
CA PRO A 472 -20.66 24.35 -8.49
C PRO A 472 -19.41 23.52 -8.21
N LEU A 473 -19.59 22.37 -7.56
CA LEU A 473 -18.55 21.37 -7.38
C LEU A 473 -18.72 20.31 -8.46
N GLU A 474 -17.96 20.46 -9.54
CA GLU A 474 -17.95 19.50 -10.65
C GLU A 474 -17.05 18.29 -10.31
N PRO A 475 -17.45 17.06 -10.68
CA PRO A 475 -16.58 15.89 -10.56
C PRO A 475 -15.33 16.06 -11.42
N GLY A 476 -14.15 16.06 -10.80
CA GLY A 476 -12.85 16.14 -11.47
C GLY A 476 -11.98 14.90 -11.29
N GLY A 477 -12.46 13.93 -10.50
CA GLY A 477 -11.75 12.69 -10.18
C GLY A 477 -11.57 11.74 -11.37
N PHE A 478 -10.84 10.65 -11.14
CA PHE A 478 -10.52 9.68 -12.17
C PHE A 478 -11.76 8.90 -12.67
N ASP A 479 -11.88 8.73 -14.00
CA ASP A 479 -12.93 7.95 -14.65
C ASP A 479 -12.30 7.11 -15.79
N HIS A 480 -12.51 5.80 -15.74
CA HIS A 480 -11.96 4.85 -16.72
C HIS A 480 -12.45 5.06 -18.16
N PHE A 481 -13.68 5.53 -18.33
CA PHE A 481 -14.34 5.67 -19.63
C PHE A 481 -14.26 7.11 -20.14
N SER A 482 -14.31 8.09 -19.22
CA SER A 482 -14.27 9.52 -19.58
C SER A 482 -12.85 10.08 -19.68
N ASN A 483 -11.86 9.49 -18.99
CA ASN A 483 -10.46 9.92 -19.03
C ASN A 483 -9.48 8.74 -18.94
N PRO A 484 -9.44 7.85 -19.96
CA PRO A 484 -8.59 6.68 -19.94
C PRO A 484 -7.10 7.07 -19.85
N PRO A 485 -6.26 6.29 -19.14
CA PRO A 485 -4.84 6.55 -19.08
C PRO A 485 -4.25 6.50 -20.51
N ILE A 486 -3.66 7.62 -20.93
CA ILE A 486 -3.02 7.76 -22.24
C ILE A 486 -1.97 6.65 -22.40
N ASP A 487 -2.13 5.80 -23.41
CA ASP A 487 -1.11 4.81 -23.78
C ASP A 487 0.14 5.55 -24.26
N ARG A 488 1.18 5.56 -23.42
CA ARG A 488 2.47 6.18 -23.75
C ARG A 488 3.40 5.25 -24.54
N ARG A 489 2.90 4.11 -25.03
CA ARG A 489 3.65 3.15 -25.86
C ARG A 489 3.14 3.07 -27.30
N ALA A 490 2.13 3.85 -27.68
CA ALA A 490 1.69 3.99 -29.07
C ALA A 490 2.58 4.98 -29.85
#